data_AF-A0A4Y8M1T2-F1
#
_entry.id   AF-A0A4Y8M1T2-F1
#
_cell.length_a   1.000
_cell.length_b   1.000
_cell.length_c   1.000
_cell.angle_alpha   90.00
_cell.angle_beta   90.00
_cell.angle_gamma   90.00
#
_symmetry.space_group_name_H-M   'P 1'
#
loop_
_entity.id
_entity.type
_entity.pdbx_description
1 polymer ?
#
loop_
_entity_poly.entity_id
_entity_poly.type
_entity_poly.pdbx_seq_one_letter_code
_entity_poly.pdbx_strand_id
1 'polypeptide(L)'
;MDKQRYYVSVSESMVGKEPSLTDQLTVFASEDERDHLLALLNREQKAMEKTYIRAQIPYKSADHDKATNSYNDSMVEIYRYIYKIGTIETKRHIEYMDILQELRNPDYHHQGYGHKGDNSPRVQ
;
A
#
# COMPACT_ATOMS: atom_id res chain seq x y z
N MET A 1 15.14 -3.58 -23.48
CA MET A 1 15.10 -2.25 -22.85
C MET A 1 15.93 -2.29 -21.60
N ASP A 2 16.81 -1.31 -21.43
CA ASP A 2 17.64 -1.19 -20.22
C ASP A 2 16.77 -0.84 -19.02
N LYS A 3 17.00 -1.55 -17.91
CA LYS A 3 16.36 -1.25 -16.63
C LYS A 3 17.17 -0.18 -15.91
N GLN A 4 16.49 0.83 -15.41
CA GLN A 4 17.07 1.91 -14.62
C GLN A 4 16.52 1.87 -13.20
N ARG A 5 17.27 2.46 -12.27
CA ARG A 5 16.81 2.64 -10.88
C ARG A 5 15.82 3.78 -10.84
N TYR A 6 14.67 3.53 -10.21
CA TYR A 6 13.67 4.52 -9.89
C TYR A 6 13.31 4.47 -8.41
N TYR A 7 12.88 5.60 -7.88
CA TYR A 7 12.32 5.78 -6.55
C TYR A 7 10.83 6.01 -6.68
N VAL A 8 10.06 5.32 -5.84
CA VAL A 8 8.60 5.30 -5.86
C VAL A 8 8.11 5.81 -4.52
N SER A 9 7.25 6.81 -4.55
CA SER A 9 6.43 7.24 -3.41
C SER A 9 4.98 6.92 -3.71
N VAL A 10 4.43 5.96 -2.96
CA VAL A 10 3.03 5.54 -3.13
C VAL A 10 2.08 6.62 -2.62
N SER A 11 2.41 7.28 -1.50
CA SER A 11 1.63 8.36 -0.89
C SER A 11 1.53 9.60 -1.79
N GLU A 12 2.61 9.94 -2.49
CA GLU A 12 2.65 11.08 -3.43
C GLU A 12 2.29 10.68 -4.86
N SER A 13 2.02 9.39 -5.13
CA SER A 13 1.78 8.87 -6.48
C SER A 13 2.87 9.24 -7.49
N MET A 14 4.13 9.18 -7.05
CA MET A 14 5.29 9.64 -7.80
C MET A 14 6.25 8.49 -8.12
N VAL A 15 6.81 8.52 -9.34
CA VAL A 15 7.93 7.65 -9.75
C VAL A 15 9.00 8.51 -10.42
N GLY A 16 10.20 8.55 -9.85
CA GLY A 16 11.27 9.45 -10.28
C GLY A 16 12.65 8.81 -10.24
N LYS A 17 13.65 9.49 -10.79
CA LYS A 17 15.07 9.09 -10.68
C LYS A 17 15.75 9.67 -9.45
N GLU A 18 15.09 10.61 -8.79
CA GLU A 18 15.55 11.24 -7.57
C GLU A 18 14.77 10.68 -6.38
N PRO A 19 15.42 10.47 -5.23
CA PRO A 19 14.74 10.10 -4.01
C PRO A 19 13.80 11.24 -3.58
N SER A 20 12.61 10.90 -3.06
CA SER A 20 11.72 11.87 -2.42
C SER A 20 12.25 12.26 -1.03
N LEU A 21 11.43 12.86 -0.16
CA LEU A 21 11.77 13.05 1.26
C LEU A 21 11.02 12.09 2.19
N THR A 22 10.01 11.40 1.66
CA THR A 22 8.99 10.58 2.37
C THR A 22 9.18 9.09 2.09
N ASP A 23 8.21 8.21 2.39
CA ASP A 23 8.24 6.75 2.12
C ASP A 23 8.74 6.40 0.71
N GLN A 24 9.92 5.79 0.61
CA GLN A 24 10.56 5.46 -0.67
C GLN A 24 10.74 3.96 -0.84
N LEU A 25 10.27 3.50 -2.00
CA LEU A 25 10.54 2.16 -2.49
C LEU A 25 11.44 2.26 -3.71
N THR A 26 12.48 1.44 -3.74
CA THR A 26 13.44 1.42 -4.85
C THR A 26 13.09 0.29 -5.80
N VAL A 27 13.01 0.60 -7.10
CA VAL A 27 12.68 -0.38 -8.15
C VAL A 27 13.68 -0.33 -9.30
N PHE A 28 13.83 -1.45 -9.99
CA PHE A 28 14.55 -1.54 -11.25
C PHE A 28 13.57 -1.83 -12.38
N ALA A 29 13.30 -0.82 -13.21
CA ALA A 29 12.26 -0.85 -14.22
C ALA A 29 12.77 -0.37 -15.59
N SER A 30 12.22 -0.93 -16.66
CA SER A 30 12.24 -0.27 -17.97
C SER A 30 11.32 0.95 -17.99
N GLU A 31 11.37 1.74 -19.06
CA GLU A 31 10.45 2.87 -19.24
C GLU A 31 8.98 2.41 -19.25
N ASP A 32 8.67 1.32 -19.97
CA ASP A 32 7.33 0.72 -19.96
C ASP A 32 6.89 0.28 -18.56
N GLU A 33 7.79 -0.37 -17.81
CA GLU A 33 7.48 -0.84 -16.45
C GLU A 33 7.24 0.34 -15.49
N ARG A 34 7.98 1.45 -15.69
CA ARG A 34 7.82 2.71 -14.95
C ARG A 34 6.50 3.40 -15.30
N ASP A 35 6.18 3.50 -16.58
CA ASP A 35 4.94 4.14 -17.04
C ASP A 35 3.71 3.33 -16.60
N HIS A 36 3.81 2.00 -16.59
CA HIS A 36 2.76 1.15 -16.03
C HIS A 36 2.54 1.40 -14.53
N LEU A 37 3.60 1.46 -13.73
CA LEU A 37 3.48 1.78 -12.30
C LEU A 37 2.86 3.17 -12.08
N LEU A 38 3.31 4.16 -12.86
CA LEU A 38 2.77 5.51 -12.78
C LEU A 38 1.28 5.55 -13.16
N ALA A 39 0.85 4.73 -14.12
CA ALA A 39 -0.56 4.61 -14.48
C ALA A 39 -1.41 4.01 -13.35
N LEU A 40 -0.90 2.98 -12.65
CA LEU A 40 -1.56 2.39 -11.48
C LEU A 40 -1.73 3.43 -10.36
N LEU A 41 -0.67 4.18 -10.02
CA LEU A 41 -0.71 5.24 -9.00
C LEU A 41 -1.71 6.35 -9.36
N ASN A 42 -1.68 6.84 -10.60
CA ASN A 42 -2.60 7.89 -11.06
C ASN A 42 -4.07 7.44 -11.08
N ARG A 43 -4.32 6.15 -11.33
CA ARG A 43 -5.68 5.59 -11.27
C ARG A 43 -6.23 5.68 -9.86
N GLU A 44 -5.41 5.37 -8.86
CA GLU A 44 -5.83 5.43 -7.46
C GLU A 44 -6.04 6.84 -6.94
N GLN A 45 -5.15 7.77 -7.27
CA GLN A 45 -5.37 9.18 -6.95
C GLN A 45 -6.71 9.70 -7.49
N LYS A 46 -7.06 9.38 -8.74
CA LYS A 46 -8.36 9.75 -9.33
C LYS A 46 -9.54 9.06 -8.65
N ALA A 47 -9.38 7.84 -8.15
CA ALA A 47 -10.43 7.13 -7.42
C ALA A 47 -10.66 7.75 -6.02
N MET A 48 -9.58 8.19 -5.35
CA MET A 48 -9.63 8.91 -4.09
C MET A 48 -10.34 10.26 -4.22
N GLU A 49 -10.00 11.06 -5.23
CA GLU A 49 -10.68 12.35 -5.51
C GLU A 49 -12.21 12.18 -5.64
N LYS A 50 -12.66 11.16 -6.38
CA LYS A 50 -14.09 10.85 -6.53
C LYS A 50 -14.74 10.40 -5.22
N THR A 51 -14.00 9.73 -4.36
CA THR A 51 -14.51 9.25 -3.07
C THR A 51 -14.56 10.38 -2.04
N TYR A 52 -13.59 11.29 -2.04
CA TYR A 52 -13.60 12.50 -1.20
C TYR A 52 -14.82 13.40 -1.49
N ILE A 53 -15.17 13.55 -2.77
CA ILE A 53 -16.40 14.28 -3.19
C ILE A 53 -17.66 13.61 -2.61
N ARG A 54 -17.69 12.26 -2.55
CA ARG A 54 -18.83 11.52 -1.97
C ARG A 54 -18.87 11.58 -0.45
N ALA A 55 -17.72 11.60 0.23
CA ALA A 55 -17.63 11.61 1.69
C ALA A 55 -18.21 12.88 2.34
N GLN A 56 -18.26 14.00 1.60
CA GLN A 56 -18.93 15.22 2.05
C GLN A 56 -20.46 15.12 2.05
N ILE A 57 -21.02 14.05 1.47
CA ILE A 57 -22.47 13.78 1.44
C ILE A 57 -22.76 12.77 2.56
N PRO A 58 -23.48 13.15 3.64
CA PRO A 58 -23.74 12.25 4.75
C PRO A 58 -24.60 11.06 4.29
N TYR A 59 -23.99 9.88 4.14
CA TYR A 59 -24.69 8.66 3.77
C TYR A 59 -24.63 7.61 4.89
N LYS A 60 -25.79 7.03 5.17
CA LYS A 60 -26.14 6.21 6.33
C LYS A 60 -25.62 4.75 6.25
N SER A 61 -24.50 4.51 5.57
CA SER A 61 -24.07 3.16 5.16
C SER A 61 -22.54 3.04 5.05
N ALA A 62 -21.81 3.42 6.11
CA ALA A 62 -20.36 3.24 6.18
C ALA A 62 -19.96 1.77 6.46
N ASP A 63 -20.91 0.94 6.90
CA ASP A 63 -20.66 -0.49 7.12
C ASP A 63 -20.76 -1.22 5.77
N HIS A 64 -19.60 -1.64 5.24
CA HIS A 64 -19.40 -2.42 3.99
C HIS A 64 -19.51 -1.63 2.67
N ASP A 65 -18.92 -0.43 2.60
CA ASP A 65 -18.85 0.28 1.31
C ASP A 65 -17.91 -0.44 0.32
N LYS A 66 -18.43 -0.65 -0.90
CA LYS A 66 -17.67 -1.14 -2.06
C LYS A 66 -16.44 -0.27 -2.37
N ALA A 67 -16.46 1.00 -1.97
CA ALA A 67 -15.32 1.91 -2.11
C ALA A 67 -14.09 1.43 -1.33
N THR A 68 -14.27 0.89 -0.12
CA THR A 68 -13.18 0.34 0.71
C THR A 68 -12.54 -0.88 0.08
N ASN A 69 -13.37 -1.82 -0.42
CA ASN A 69 -12.85 -3.01 -1.10
C ASN A 69 -12.10 -2.65 -2.38
N SER A 70 -12.63 -1.71 -3.17
CA SER A 70 -11.95 -1.23 -4.39
C SER A 70 -10.62 -0.54 -4.09
N TYR A 71 -10.52 0.21 -2.99
CA TYR A 71 -9.28 0.83 -2.56
C TYR A 71 -8.24 -0.23 -2.16
N ASN A 72 -8.65 -1.21 -1.36
CA ASN A 72 -7.77 -2.30 -0.94
C ASN A 72 -7.24 -3.11 -2.13
N ASP A 73 -8.12 -3.47 -3.08
CA ASP A 73 -7.75 -4.23 -4.27
C ASP A 73 -6.69 -3.50 -5.11
N SER A 74 -6.88 -2.20 -5.32
CA SER A 74 -5.92 -1.42 -6.08
C SER A 74 -4.60 -1.17 -5.36
N MET A 75 -4.63 -0.96 -4.04
CA MET A 75 -3.40 -0.88 -3.24
C MET A 75 -2.62 -2.20 -3.27
N VAL A 76 -3.32 -3.34 -3.22
CA VAL A 76 -2.71 -4.67 -3.43
C VAL A 76 -2.08 -4.76 -4.82
N GLU A 77 -2.76 -4.30 -5.87
CA GLU A 77 -2.22 -4.30 -7.23
C GLU A 77 -0.91 -3.50 -7.33
N ILE A 78 -0.89 -2.26 -6.80
CA ILE A 78 0.29 -1.40 -6.76
C ILE A 78 1.44 -2.08 -6.01
N TYR A 79 1.21 -2.54 -4.79
CA TYR A 79 2.28 -3.13 -3.98
C TYR A 79 2.77 -4.47 -4.52
N ARG A 80 1.90 -5.28 -5.16
CA ARG A 80 2.34 -6.49 -5.87
C ARG A 80 3.22 -6.15 -7.07
N TYR A 81 2.88 -5.10 -7.80
CA TYR A 81 3.70 -4.67 -8.92
C TYR A 81 5.05 -4.15 -8.44
N ILE A 82 5.08 -3.29 -7.42
CA ILE A 82 6.32 -2.80 -6.80
C ILE A 82 7.15 -3.97 -6.26
N TYR A 83 6.54 -4.95 -5.58
CA TYR A 83 7.22 -6.15 -5.11
C TYR A 83 7.88 -6.91 -6.27
N LYS A 84 7.21 -7.04 -7.42
CA LYS A 84 7.76 -7.72 -8.60
C LYS A 84 9.03 -7.05 -9.14
N ILE A 85 9.03 -5.72 -9.27
CA ILE A 85 10.13 -4.95 -9.89
C ILE A 85 11.10 -4.32 -8.86
N GLY A 86 10.81 -4.47 -7.57
CA GLY A 86 11.54 -3.87 -6.46
C GLY A 86 12.90 -4.51 -6.18
N THR A 87 13.76 -3.74 -5.51
CA THR A 87 14.99 -4.27 -4.94
C THR A 87 14.71 -5.29 -3.83
N ILE A 88 15.75 -6.01 -3.40
CA ILE A 88 15.66 -6.93 -2.27
C ILE A 88 15.20 -6.19 -1.00
N GLU A 89 15.70 -4.97 -0.79
CA GLU A 89 15.31 -4.12 0.34
C GLU A 89 13.83 -3.75 0.29
N THR A 90 13.34 -3.35 -0.89
CA THR A 90 11.92 -3.04 -1.10
C THR A 90 11.01 -4.25 -0.88
N LYS A 91 11.41 -5.43 -1.36
CA LYS A 91 10.66 -6.67 -1.13
C LYS A 91 10.55 -7.00 0.36
N ARG A 92 11.69 -6.95 1.07
CA ARG A 92 11.74 -7.18 2.53
C ARG A 92 10.92 -6.16 3.29
N HIS A 93 10.95 -4.90 2.86
CA HIS A 93 10.15 -3.85 3.49
C HIS A 93 8.65 -4.12 3.34
N ILE A 94 8.19 -4.47 2.13
CA ILE A 94 6.80 -4.85 1.87
C ILE A 94 6.37 -6.09 2.66
N GLU A 95 7.25 -7.09 2.77
CA GLU A 95 7.02 -8.29 3.60
C GLU A 95 6.91 -7.95 5.07
N TYR A 96 7.79 -7.09 5.59
CA TYR A 96 7.79 -6.65 6.99
C TYR A 96 6.53 -5.87 7.36
N MET A 97 6.01 -5.05 6.43
CA MET A 97 4.78 -4.30 6.65
C MET A 97 3.53 -5.20 6.69
N ASP A 98 3.62 -6.45 6.24
CA ASP A 98 2.53 -7.43 6.08
C ASP A 98 1.28 -6.92 5.28
N ILE A 99 1.45 -5.81 4.56
CA ILE A 99 0.37 -5.11 3.86
C ILE A 99 -0.36 -5.94 2.82
N LEU A 100 0.31 -6.91 2.21
CA LEU A 100 -0.32 -7.77 1.20
C LEU A 100 -1.32 -8.76 1.80
N GLN A 101 -1.16 -9.13 3.08
CA GLN A 101 -2.10 -9.97 3.80
C GLN A 101 -3.23 -9.13 4.41
N GLU A 102 -2.87 -8.02 5.05
CA GLU A 102 -3.82 -7.06 5.66
C GLU A 102 -4.83 -6.54 4.63
N LEU A 103 -4.36 -6.07 3.47
CA LEU A 103 -5.26 -5.53 2.44
C LEU A 103 -6.17 -6.59 1.80
N ARG A 104 -5.82 -7.88 1.85
CA ARG A 104 -6.64 -8.97 1.28
C ARG A 104 -7.74 -9.45 2.23
N ASN A 105 -7.63 -9.15 3.52
CA ASN A 105 -8.59 -9.56 4.53
C ASN A 105 -9.22 -8.32 5.17
N PRO A 106 -10.32 -7.78 4.63
CA PRO A 106 -10.98 -6.62 5.25
C PRO A 106 -11.52 -6.89 6.66
N ASP A 107 -11.72 -8.18 7.02
CA ASP A 107 -12.13 -8.63 8.35
C ASP A 107 -10.95 -8.96 9.28
N TYR A 108 -9.72 -8.57 8.92
CA TYR A 108 -8.54 -8.86 9.74
C TYR A 108 -8.64 -8.12 11.08
N HIS A 109 -9.01 -8.87 12.11
CA HIS A 109 -8.88 -8.43 13.49
C HIS A 109 -7.40 -8.48 13.83
N HIS A 110 -6.71 -7.36 13.63
CA HIS A 110 -5.37 -7.17 14.14
C HIS A 110 -5.46 -7.38 15.66
N GLN A 111 -5.01 -8.54 16.18
CA GLN A 111 -4.56 -8.56 17.57
C GLN A 111 -3.47 -7.50 17.59
N GLY A 112 -3.72 -6.38 18.27
CA GLY A 112 -2.74 -5.29 18.35
C GLY A 112 -1.39 -5.83 18.82
N TYR A 113 -0.36 -4.98 18.86
CA TYR A 113 0.92 -5.30 19.52
C TYR A 113 0.70 -5.55 21.02
N GLY A 114 0.10 -6.68 21.35
CA GLY A 114 -0.07 -7.22 22.67
C GLY A 114 1.30 -7.74 23.06
N HIS A 115 2.06 -6.88 23.72
CA HIS A 115 3.08 -7.34 24.66
C HIS A 115 2.43 -8.47 25.48
N LYS A 116 2.86 -9.71 25.24
CA LYS A 116 2.64 -10.82 26.16
C LYS A 116 3.45 -10.52 27.43
N GLY A 117 2.91 -9.64 28.27
CA GLY A 117 3.33 -9.48 29.65
C GLY A 117 2.73 -10.62 30.47
N ASP A 118 3.47 -11.71 30.51
CA ASP A 118 3.59 -12.65 31.64
C ASP A 118 2.35 -12.87 32.51
N ASN A 119 1.65 -13.97 32.22
CA ASN A 119 0.63 -14.53 33.09
C ASN A 119 1.33 -15.42 34.13
N SER A 120 1.92 -14.82 35.16
CA SER A 120 2.43 -15.55 36.32
C SER A 120 1.35 -15.61 37.42
N PRO A 121 0.82 -16.80 37.78
CA PRO A 121 -0.10 -16.92 38.90
C PRO A 121 0.68 -16.71 40.19
N ARG A 122 0.38 -15.64 40.93
CA ARG A 122 0.82 -15.52 42.33
C ARG A 122 0.03 -16.53 43.15
N VAL A 123 0.63 -17.69 43.36
CA VAL A 123 0.26 -18.64 44.40
C VAL A 123 0.75 -18.13 45.76
N GLN A 124 -0.20 -18.16 46.71
CA GLN A 124 -0.10 -17.98 48.17
C GLN A 124 -0.03 -16.55 48.70
#